data_AF-A0AA40VQ52-F1
#
_entry.id   AF-A0AA40VQ52-F1
#
_cell.length_a   1.000
_cell.length_b   1.000
_cell.length_c   1.000
_cell.angle_alpha   90.00
_cell.angle_beta   90.00
_cell.angle_gamma   90.00
#
_symmetry.space_group_name_H-M   'P 1'
#
loop_
_entity.id
_entity.type
_entity.pdbx_description
1 polymer ?
#
loop_
_entity_poly.entity_id
_entity_poly.type
_entity_poly.pdbx_seq_one_letter_code
_entity_poly.pdbx_strand_id
1 'polypeptide(L)'
;MHLCKSTLEVTKNHSLLKQIAYCEHKMREVDQALNYYQQALNLCAAEDEQELASIYHYLGMLKADNGEVDEAIALYNQSLEINERIGNVRTQAMTLWWLGDLAEQQGEYTKAISYLQPALKILQRLQSPDAESVSASLNRVIRNS
;
A
#
# COMPACT_ATOMS: atom_id res chain seq x y z
N MET A 1 25.88 7.90 11.33
CA MET A 1 24.43 8.00 11.08
C MET A 1 23.92 9.42 11.38
N HIS A 2 24.56 10.46 10.85
CA HIS A 2 24.19 11.87 11.08
C HIS A 2 23.90 12.65 9.79
N LEU A 3 24.15 12.03 8.61
CA LEU A 3 23.95 12.70 7.32
C LEU A 3 22.48 12.82 6.89
N CYS A 4 21.55 12.00 7.42
CA CYS A 4 20.13 12.07 7.04
C CYS A 4 19.38 13.27 7.65
N LYS A 5 19.81 13.76 8.83
CA LYS A 5 19.10 14.87 9.50
C LYS A 5 19.38 16.22 8.82
N SER A 6 20.59 16.43 8.30
CA SER A 6 20.98 17.69 7.65
C SER A 6 20.52 17.80 6.20
N THR A 7 20.28 16.68 5.50
CA THR A 7 19.65 16.71 4.17
C THR A 7 18.14 16.95 4.23
N LEU A 8 17.52 16.69 5.38
CA LEU A 8 16.08 16.87 5.60
C LEU A 8 15.64 18.35 5.57
N GLU A 9 16.53 19.29 5.90
CA GLU A 9 16.22 20.73 5.89
C GLU A 9 16.28 21.36 4.49
N VAL A 10 16.89 20.72 3.49
CA VAL A 10 17.22 21.39 2.21
C VAL A 10 16.41 20.89 1.01
N THR A 11 15.74 19.74 1.07
CA THR A 11 14.86 19.30 -0.03
C THR A 11 13.49 18.82 0.47
N LYS A 12 12.50 19.72 0.37
CA LYS A 12 11.06 19.41 0.47
C LYS A 12 10.62 18.55 -0.73
N ASN A 13 11.14 17.33 -0.84
CA ASN A 13 10.88 16.40 -1.92
C ASN A 13 10.09 15.20 -1.38
N HIS A 14 8.81 15.10 -1.75
CA HIS A 14 7.91 14.02 -1.32
C HIS A 14 8.48 12.62 -1.66
N SER A 15 9.23 12.49 -2.76
CA SER A 15 9.84 11.22 -3.19
C SER A 15 10.95 10.77 -2.24
N LEU A 16 11.71 11.71 -1.68
CA LEU A 16 12.73 11.40 -0.67
C LEU A 16 12.07 11.02 0.66
N LEU A 17 11.02 11.75 1.07
CA LEU A 17 10.27 11.45 2.29
C LEU A 17 9.64 10.06 2.23
N LYS A 18 9.06 9.67 1.09
CA LYS A 18 8.56 8.31 0.83
C LYS A 18 9.65 7.25 0.98
N GLN A 19 10.83 7.48 0.41
CA GLN A 19 11.94 6.52 0.50
C GLN A 19 12.44 6.35 1.93
N ILE A 20 12.54 7.46 2.69
CA ILE A 20 12.88 7.42 4.11
C ILE A 20 11.80 6.63 4.86
N ALA A 21 10.54 6.96 4.64
CA ALA A 21 9.43 6.29 5.32
C ALA A 21 9.38 4.78 5.06
N TYR A 22 9.67 4.34 3.83
CA TYR A 22 9.82 2.92 3.49
C TYR A 22 10.97 2.27 4.27
N CYS A 23 12.12 2.95 4.39
CA CYS A 23 13.26 2.44 5.16
C CYS A 23 12.96 2.35 6.67
N GLU A 24 12.31 3.37 7.24
CA GLU A 24 11.91 3.39 8.65
C GLU A 24 10.90 2.28 8.95
N HIS A 25 9.96 2.01 8.03
CA HIS A 25 9.05 0.87 8.12
C HIS A 25 9.81 -0.45 8.21
N LYS A 26 10.82 -0.65 7.35
CA LYS A 26 11.68 -1.85 7.41
C LYS A 26 12.48 -1.96 8.70
N MET A 27 12.76 -0.83 9.36
CA MET A 27 13.41 -0.77 10.67
C MET A 27 12.43 -0.96 11.85
N ARG A 28 11.13 -1.16 11.59
CA ARG A 28 10.04 -1.26 12.59
C ARG A 28 9.73 0.04 13.34
N GLU A 29 10.14 1.19 12.79
CA GLU A 29 9.85 2.51 13.32
C GLU A 29 8.55 3.06 12.68
N VAL A 30 7.42 2.44 12.99
CA VAL A 30 6.11 2.69 12.33
C VAL A 30 5.65 4.15 12.50
N ASP A 31 5.82 4.73 13.69
CA ASP A 31 5.44 6.13 13.97
C ASP A 31 6.24 7.13 13.13
N GLN A 32 7.53 6.86 12.92
CA GLN A 32 8.38 7.71 12.08
C GLN A 32 7.98 7.60 10.61
N ALA A 33 7.71 6.37 10.14
CA ALA A 33 7.23 6.11 8.80
C ALA A 33 5.90 6.84 8.52
N LEU A 34 4.94 6.76 9.45
CA LEU A 34 3.65 7.47 9.35
C LEU A 34 3.85 8.99 9.22
N ASN A 35 4.71 9.57 10.05
CA ASN A 35 5.00 11.00 9.99
C ASN A 35 5.59 11.42 8.63
N TYR A 36 6.56 10.67 8.10
CA TYR A 36 7.18 10.97 6.81
C TYR A 36 6.22 10.80 5.62
N TYR A 37 5.37 9.76 5.62
CA TYR A 37 4.36 9.61 4.58
C TYR A 37 3.28 10.69 4.65
N GLN A 38 2.88 11.13 5.85
CA GLN A 38 1.93 12.24 5.99
C GLN A 38 2.52 13.56 5.49
N GLN A 39 3.80 13.81 5.76
CA GLN A 39 4.51 14.97 5.19
C GLN A 39 4.63 14.86 3.67
N ALA A 40 4.91 13.67 3.14
CA ALA A 40 4.93 13.44 1.70
C ALA A 40 3.57 13.73 1.06
N LEU A 41 2.46 13.30 1.69
CA LEU A 41 1.10 13.58 1.24
C LEU A 41 0.82 15.10 1.17
N ASN A 42 1.20 15.84 2.22
CA ASN A 42 0.98 17.29 2.30
C ASN A 42 1.81 18.08 1.27
N LEU A 43 2.93 17.52 0.80
CA LEU A 43 3.83 18.13 -0.18
C LEU A 43 3.59 17.62 -1.62
N CYS A 44 2.83 16.55 -1.78
CA CYS A 44 2.51 16.00 -3.09
C CYS A 44 1.53 16.93 -3.82
N ALA A 45 1.83 17.24 -5.07
CA ALA A 45 0.91 17.99 -5.92
C ALA A 45 -0.37 17.16 -6.13
N ALA A 46 -1.52 17.82 -6.14
CA ALA A 46 -2.81 17.16 -6.33
C ALA A 46 -2.93 16.49 -7.71
N GLU A 47 -2.17 17.01 -8.68
CA GLU A 47 -2.10 16.56 -10.07
C GLU A 47 -1.18 15.34 -10.25
N ASP A 48 -0.29 15.04 -9.29
CA ASP A 48 0.56 13.85 -9.33
C ASP A 48 -0.20 12.63 -8.77
N GLU A 49 -1.21 12.21 -9.53
CA GLU A 49 -2.09 11.10 -9.18
C GLU A 49 -1.32 9.78 -8.94
N GLN A 50 -0.23 9.55 -9.69
CA GLN A 50 0.58 8.35 -9.52
C GLN A 50 1.29 8.34 -8.15
N GLU A 51 1.84 9.47 -7.73
CA GLU A 51 2.50 9.58 -6.44
C GLU A 51 1.49 9.54 -5.30
N LEU A 52 0.35 10.23 -5.42
CA LEU A 52 -0.73 10.18 -4.43
C LEU A 52 -1.22 8.75 -4.20
N ALA A 53 -1.48 7.99 -5.26
CA ALA A 53 -1.91 6.60 -5.16
C ALA A 53 -0.90 5.73 -4.40
N SER A 54 0.40 5.98 -4.62
CA SER A 54 1.47 5.29 -3.93
C SER A 54 1.53 5.67 -2.45
N ILE A 55 1.41 6.96 -2.12
CA ILE A 55 1.41 7.44 -0.73
C ILE A 55 0.23 6.85 0.05
N TYR A 56 -0.98 6.86 -0.51
CA TYR A 56 -2.14 6.25 0.12
C TYR A 56 -1.98 4.75 0.35
N HIS A 57 -1.39 4.02 -0.61
CA HIS A 57 -1.09 2.60 -0.45
C HIS A 57 -0.16 2.34 0.75
N TYR A 58 0.94 3.08 0.85
CA TYR A 58 1.90 2.87 1.92
C TYR A 58 1.39 3.33 3.29
N LEU A 59 0.61 4.41 3.35
CA LEU A 59 -0.09 4.80 4.58
C LEU A 59 -1.07 3.71 5.02
N GLY A 60 -1.82 3.11 4.07
CA GLY A 60 -2.71 1.99 4.36
C GLY A 60 -1.98 0.81 4.98
N MET A 61 -0.82 0.45 4.41
CA MET A 61 0.04 -0.62 4.95
C MET A 61 0.51 -0.33 6.38
N LEU A 62 0.95 0.90 6.66
CA LEU A 62 1.41 1.28 7.99
C LEU A 62 0.26 1.28 9.02
N LYS A 63 -0.92 1.75 8.63
CA LYS A 63 -2.11 1.73 9.48
C LYS A 63 -2.55 0.30 9.78
N ALA A 64 -2.50 -0.59 8.79
CA ALA A 64 -2.76 -2.01 8.98
C ALA A 64 -1.77 -2.64 9.98
N ASP A 65 -0.48 -2.35 9.84
CA ASP A 65 0.56 -2.84 10.76
C ASP A 65 0.39 -2.32 12.19
N ASN A 66 -0.21 -1.14 12.36
CA ASN A 66 -0.55 -0.56 13.66
C ASN A 66 -1.90 -1.06 14.22
N GLY A 67 -2.60 -1.94 13.50
CA GLY A 67 -3.92 -2.45 13.89
C GLY A 67 -5.10 -1.49 13.61
N GLU A 68 -4.85 -0.36 12.95
CA GLU A 68 -5.86 0.62 12.54
C GLU A 68 -6.51 0.18 11.21
N VAL A 69 -7.20 -0.97 11.26
CA VAL A 69 -7.68 -1.68 10.05
C VAL A 69 -8.68 -0.86 9.23
N ASP A 70 -9.61 -0.16 9.87
CA ASP A 70 -10.63 0.62 9.15
C ASP A 70 -10.01 1.82 8.40
N GLU A 71 -9.02 2.49 9.02
CA GLU A 71 -8.26 3.56 8.38
C GLU A 71 -7.42 3.02 7.23
N ALA A 72 -6.80 1.85 7.40
CA ALA A 72 -6.05 1.19 6.34
C ALA A 72 -6.93 0.90 5.11
N ILE A 73 -8.13 0.36 5.33
CA ILE A 73 -9.10 0.09 4.26
C ILE A 73 -9.49 1.38 3.54
N ALA A 74 -9.74 2.48 4.27
CA ALA A 74 -10.07 3.77 3.68
C ALA A 74 -8.94 4.29 2.76
N LEU A 75 -7.70 4.25 3.25
CA LEU A 75 -6.51 4.67 2.50
C LEU A 75 -6.27 3.80 1.26
N TYR A 76 -6.44 2.48 1.39
CA TYR A 76 -6.35 1.57 0.25
C TYR A 76 -7.43 1.84 -0.81
N ASN A 77 -8.66 2.14 -0.41
CA ASN A 77 -9.71 2.50 -1.38
C ASN A 77 -9.40 3.81 -2.11
N GLN A 78 -8.82 4.82 -1.43
CA GLN A 78 -8.34 6.04 -2.09
C GLN A 78 -7.23 5.73 -3.11
N SER A 79 -6.29 4.84 -2.76
CA SER A 79 -5.27 4.37 -3.69
C SER A 79 -5.87 3.65 -4.90
N LEU A 80 -6.87 2.78 -4.70
CA LEU A 80 -7.53 2.06 -5.80
C LEU A 80 -8.23 2.99 -6.76
N GLU A 81 -9.01 3.94 -6.25
CA GLU A 81 -9.77 4.89 -7.08
C GLU A 81 -8.84 5.66 -8.04
N ILE A 82 -7.70 6.12 -7.52
CA ILE A 82 -6.72 6.85 -8.33
C ILE A 82 -6.04 5.90 -9.34
N ASN A 83 -5.60 4.71 -8.89
CA ASN A 83 -4.95 3.74 -9.77
C ASN A 83 -5.86 3.27 -10.92
N GLU A 84 -7.16 3.15 -10.69
CA GLU A 84 -8.16 2.86 -11.73
C GLU A 84 -8.27 3.99 -12.75
N ARG A 85 -8.27 5.25 -12.29
CA ARG A 85 -8.35 6.43 -13.14
C ARG A 85 -7.12 6.59 -14.04
N ILE A 86 -5.92 6.36 -13.52
CA ILE A 86 -4.65 6.53 -14.26
C ILE A 86 -4.16 5.25 -14.95
N GLY A 87 -4.83 4.11 -14.75
CA GLY A 87 -4.45 2.82 -15.33
C GLY A 87 -3.18 2.20 -14.73
N ASN A 88 -2.81 2.54 -13.48
CA ASN A 88 -1.66 1.95 -12.79
C ASN A 88 -2.02 0.58 -12.21
N VAL A 89 -2.08 -0.40 -13.11
CA VAL A 89 -2.49 -1.78 -12.81
C VAL A 89 -1.58 -2.49 -11.81
N ARG A 90 -0.29 -2.15 -11.75
CA ARG A 90 0.64 -2.77 -10.80
C ARG A 90 0.28 -2.41 -9.37
N THR A 91 0.13 -1.13 -9.08
CA THR A 91 -0.20 -0.65 -7.73
C THR A 91 -1.63 -1.06 -7.36
N GLN A 92 -2.56 -1.02 -8.32
CA GLN A 92 -3.91 -1.55 -8.14
C GLN A 92 -3.90 -3.00 -7.64
N ALA A 93 -3.13 -3.89 -8.28
CA ALA A 93 -3.07 -5.29 -7.91
C ALA A 93 -2.47 -5.51 -6.51
N MET A 94 -1.43 -4.73 -6.16
CA MET A 94 -0.86 -4.77 -4.81
C MET A 94 -1.88 -4.32 -3.77
N THR A 95 -2.56 -3.20 -3.99
CA THR A 95 -3.59 -2.69 -3.07
C THR A 95 -4.75 -3.68 -2.89
N LEU A 96 -5.23 -4.29 -3.98
CA LEU A 96 -6.24 -5.35 -3.92
C LEU A 96 -5.75 -6.55 -3.08
N TRP A 97 -4.50 -6.97 -3.24
CA TRP A 97 -3.96 -8.05 -2.43
C TRP A 97 -4.01 -7.72 -0.93
N TRP A 98 -3.52 -6.55 -0.52
CA TRP A 98 -3.56 -6.14 0.90
C TRP A 98 -4.98 -6.04 1.47
N LEU A 99 -5.93 -5.51 0.70
CA LEU A 99 -7.35 -5.50 1.10
C LEU A 99 -7.91 -6.91 1.24
N GLY A 100 -7.48 -7.84 0.39
CA GLY A 100 -7.81 -9.25 0.47
C GLY A 100 -7.31 -9.91 1.75
N ASP A 101 -6.04 -9.67 2.10
CA ASP A 101 -5.43 -10.19 3.33
C ASP A 101 -6.09 -9.58 4.59
N LEU A 102 -6.42 -8.28 4.58
CA LEU A 102 -7.17 -7.65 5.68
C LEU A 102 -8.58 -8.24 5.83
N ALA A 103 -9.29 -8.44 4.73
CA ALA A 103 -10.62 -9.06 4.76
C ALA A 103 -10.55 -10.50 5.27
N GLU A 104 -9.51 -11.27 4.92
CA GLU A 104 -9.28 -12.61 5.48
C GLU A 104 -9.08 -12.54 7.01
N GLN A 105 -8.26 -11.62 7.50
CA GLN A 105 -8.03 -11.44 8.94
C GLN A 105 -9.31 -11.08 9.72
N GLN A 106 -10.24 -10.39 9.07
CA GLN A 106 -11.57 -10.07 9.62
C GLN A 106 -12.57 -11.25 9.51
N GLY A 107 -12.20 -12.37 8.87
CA GLY A 107 -13.09 -13.50 8.61
C GLY A 107 -14.06 -13.28 7.44
N GLU A 108 -13.91 -12.19 6.69
CA GLU A 108 -14.77 -11.80 5.58
C GLU A 108 -14.33 -12.48 4.27
N TYR A 109 -14.39 -13.81 4.24
CA TYR A 109 -13.78 -14.61 3.16
C TYR A 109 -14.34 -14.29 1.76
N THR A 110 -15.64 -14.02 1.63
CA THR A 110 -16.22 -13.63 0.34
C THR A 110 -15.62 -12.31 -0.17
N LYS A 111 -15.43 -11.35 0.74
CA LYS A 111 -14.80 -10.06 0.41
C LYS A 111 -13.32 -10.25 0.06
N ALA A 112 -12.61 -11.08 0.82
CA ALA A 112 -11.22 -11.43 0.53
C ALA A 112 -11.06 -12.02 -0.88
N ILE A 113 -11.90 -12.99 -1.26
CA ILE A 113 -11.90 -13.57 -2.62
C ILE A 113 -12.15 -12.48 -3.68
N SER A 114 -13.10 -11.57 -3.44
CA SER A 114 -13.44 -10.49 -4.38
C SER A 114 -12.27 -9.53 -4.67
N TYR A 115 -11.33 -9.39 -3.73
CA TYR A 115 -10.11 -8.62 -3.92
C TYR A 115 -8.94 -9.44 -4.49
N LEU A 116 -8.74 -10.67 -3.98
CA LEU A 116 -7.60 -11.51 -4.36
C LEU A 116 -7.69 -12.02 -5.80
N GLN A 117 -8.90 -12.31 -6.31
CA GLN A 117 -9.08 -12.77 -7.70
C GLN A 117 -8.61 -11.75 -8.75
N PRO A 118 -9.07 -10.48 -8.74
CA PRO A 118 -8.59 -9.49 -9.69
C PRO A 118 -7.10 -9.17 -9.49
N ALA A 119 -6.59 -9.15 -8.25
CA ALA A 119 -5.16 -8.98 -7.97
C ALA A 119 -4.31 -10.05 -8.68
N LEU A 120 -4.67 -11.33 -8.50
CA LEU A 120 -3.98 -12.46 -9.11
C LEU A 120 -3.98 -12.36 -10.64
N LYS A 121 -5.13 -12.06 -11.23
CA LYS A 121 -5.28 -11.94 -12.69
C LYS A 121 -4.39 -10.84 -13.26
N ILE A 122 -4.27 -9.71 -12.58
CA ILE A 122 -3.40 -8.62 -13.01
C ILE A 122 -1.93 -9.05 -12.88
N LEU A 123 -1.53 -9.58 -11.73
CA LEU A 123 -0.13 -9.98 -11.48
C LEU A 123 0.34 -11.09 -12.44
N GLN A 124 -0.54 -12.03 -12.80
CA GLN A 124 -0.25 -13.05 -13.83
C GLN A 124 -0.02 -12.42 -15.20
N ARG A 125 -0.85 -11.46 -15.62
CA ARG A 125 -0.67 -10.74 -16.89
C ARG A 125 0.64 -9.95 -16.92
N LEU A 126 1.03 -9.40 -15.77
CA LEU A 126 2.30 -8.68 -15.59
C LEU A 126 3.50 -9.62 -15.42
N GLN A 127 3.30 -10.93 -15.35
CA GLN A 127 4.33 -11.92 -15.03
C GLN A 127 5.09 -11.56 -13.73
N SER A 128 4.38 -11.00 -12.75
CA SER A 128 4.98 -10.65 -11.45
C SER A 128 5.24 -11.91 -10.64
N PRO A 129 6.40 -12.03 -9.95
CA PRO A 129 6.62 -13.12 -8.99
C PRO A 129 5.59 -13.12 -7.84
N ASP A 130 4.98 -11.97 -7.54
CA ASP A 130 3.95 -11.86 -6.50
C ASP A 130 2.68 -12.66 -6.82
N ALA A 131 2.46 -13.04 -8.09
CA ALA A 131 1.30 -13.83 -8.50
C ALA A 131 1.19 -15.17 -7.73
N GLU A 132 2.32 -15.81 -7.44
CA GLU A 132 2.34 -17.06 -6.68
C GLU A 132 1.90 -16.84 -5.23
N SER A 133 2.33 -15.75 -4.61
CA SER A 133 1.95 -15.37 -3.25
C SER A 133 0.46 -15.07 -3.15
N VAL A 134 -0.09 -14.28 -4.09
CA VAL A 134 -1.53 -13.99 -4.14
C VAL A 134 -2.34 -15.26 -4.40
N SER A 135 -1.84 -16.17 -5.25
CA SER A 135 -2.49 -17.47 -5.47
C SER A 135 -2.52 -18.30 -4.19
N ALA A 136 -1.45 -18.30 -3.40
CA ALA A 136 -1.42 -18.98 -2.12
C ALA A 136 -2.42 -18.37 -1.12
N SER A 137 -2.49 -17.03 -1.00
CA SER A 137 -3.50 -16.37 -0.17
C SER A 137 -4.92 -16.70 -0.63
N LEU A 138 -5.20 -16.64 -1.94
CA LEU A 138 -6.52 -16.97 -2.49
C LEU A 138 -6.91 -18.42 -2.18
N ASN A 139 -5.99 -19.37 -2.37
CA ASN A 139 -6.23 -20.78 -2.06
C ASN A 139 -6.48 -21.01 -0.56
N ARG A 140 -5.78 -20.28 0.31
CA ARG A 140 -5.99 -20.33 1.76
C ARG A 140 -7.39 -19.82 2.12
N VAL A 141 -7.80 -18.68 1.59
CA VAL A 141 -9.13 -18.09 1.80
C VAL A 141 -10.24 -19.04 1.33
N ILE A 142 -10.12 -19.61 0.11
CA ILE A 142 -11.13 -20.54 -0.44
C ILE A 142 -11.29 -21.81 0.41
N ARG A 143 -10.22 -22.26 1.08
CA ARG A 143 -10.29 -23.43 1.96
C ARG A 143 -10.99 -23.12 3.29
N ASN A 144 -10.98 -21.86 3.71
CA ASN A 144 -11.50 -21.41 4.99
C ASN A 144 -12.90 -20.77 4.88
N SER A 145 -13.39 -20.50 3.66
CA SER A 145 -14.69 -19.90 3.34
C SER A 145 -15.87 -20.85 3.44
#